data_AF-A0A382RRI9-F1
#
_entry.id   AF-A0A382RRI9-F1
#
_cell.length_a   1.000
_cell.length_b   1.000
_cell.length_c   1.000
_cell.angle_alpha   90.00
_cell.angle_beta   90.00
_cell.angle_gamma   90.00
#
_symmetry.space_group_name_H-M   'P 1'
#
loop_
_entity.id
_entity.type
_entity.pdbx_description
1 polymer ?
#
loop_
_entity_poly.entity_id
_entity_poly.type
_entity_poly.pdbx_seq_one_letter_code
_entity_poly.pdbx_strand_id
1 'polypeptide(L)'
;MLLMLFLQNLRLGLVAMIPNLVPIILVSGFMILADIPVTLGNILNASLALGICVDDTIHFLHYFQRRHREHGDVELAIRESMLHTGRAIVITSAVLGISTVVFLLATLTSYQSFTYLMSLTVCFAVIADLVIAPAILRIVFRDTKNEEFQAESDAMSIQREFA
;
A
#
# COMPACT_ATOMS: atom_id res chain seq x y z
N MET A 1 -6.14 -9.51 -8.92
CA MET A 1 -5.65 -10.69 -9.67
C MET A 1 -4.21 -10.55 -10.16
N LEU A 2 -3.82 -9.45 -10.81
CA LEU A 2 -2.44 -9.25 -11.30
C LEU A 2 -1.39 -9.29 -10.17
N LEU A 3 -1.66 -8.62 -9.05
CA LEU A 3 -0.87 -8.70 -7.80
C LEU A 3 -0.64 -10.15 -7.31
N MET A 4 -1.65 -11.01 -7.40
CA MET A 4 -1.57 -12.40 -6.94
C MET A 4 -0.71 -13.27 -7.87
N LEU A 5 -0.76 -13.01 -9.18
CA LEU A 5 0.09 -13.67 -10.16
C LEU A 5 1.55 -13.22 -10.04
N PHE A 6 1.79 -11.92 -9.81
CA PHE A 6 3.14 -11.36 -9.72
C PHE A 6 3.85 -11.72 -8.41
N LEU A 7 3.13 -11.73 -7.28
CA LEU A 7 3.68 -12.06 -5.97
C LEU A 7 3.70 -13.57 -5.68
N GLN A 8 3.14 -14.39 -6.58
CA GLN A 8 2.99 -15.86 -6.42
C GLN A 8 2.46 -16.31 -5.05
N ASN A 9 1.75 -15.42 -4.33
CA ASN A 9 1.31 -15.63 -2.96
C ASN A 9 -0.03 -14.91 -2.76
N LEU A 10 -1.10 -15.70 -2.70
CA LEU A 10 -2.48 -15.22 -2.61
C LEU A 10 -2.74 -14.40 -1.34
N ARG A 11 -2.12 -14.77 -0.21
CA ARG A 11 -2.27 -14.07 1.08
C ARG A 11 -1.67 -12.66 1.01
N LEU A 12 -0.47 -12.56 0.44
CA LEU A 12 0.22 -11.27 0.24
C LEU A 12 -0.58 -10.35 -0.68
N GLY A 13 -1.16 -10.90 -1.75
CA GLY A 13 -2.01 -10.15 -2.68
C GLY A 13 -3.32 -9.64 -2.07
N LEU A 14 -3.92 -10.36 -1.10
CA LEU A 14 -5.12 -9.89 -0.39
C LEU A 14 -4.77 -8.77 0.61
N VAL A 15 -3.67 -8.94 1.35
CA VAL A 15 -3.14 -7.92 2.28
C VAL A 15 -2.82 -6.62 1.55
N ALA A 16 -2.27 -6.73 0.34
CA ALA A 16 -1.97 -5.61 -0.55
C ALA A 16 -3.21 -4.77 -0.89
N MET A 17 -4.41 -5.36 -0.93
CA MET A 17 -5.61 -4.60 -1.33
C MET A 17 -6.03 -3.56 -0.31
N ILE A 18 -5.73 -3.77 0.97
CA ILE A 18 -6.17 -2.88 2.05
C ILE A 18 -5.62 -1.46 1.88
N PRO A 19 -4.29 -1.22 1.83
CA PRO A 19 -3.75 0.13 1.66
C PRO A 19 -4.22 0.80 0.37
N ASN A 20 -4.42 0.03 -0.71
CA ASN A 20 -4.92 0.51 -2.01
C ASN A 20 -6.35 1.04 -1.97
N LEU A 21 -7.21 0.49 -1.09
CA LEU A 21 -8.60 0.94 -0.96
C LEU A 21 -8.74 2.19 -0.10
N VAL A 22 -7.79 2.44 0.82
CA VAL A 22 -7.81 3.59 1.74
C VAL A 22 -7.96 4.93 1.01
N PRO A 23 -7.11 5.30 0.03
CA PRO A 23 -7.23 6.60 -0.63
C PRO A 23 -8.55 6.75 -1.39
N ILE A 24 -9.09 5.67 -1.97
CA ILE A 24 -10.36 5.69 -2.70
C ILE A 24 -11.53 5.95 -1.76
N ILE A 25 -11.56 5.24 -0.63
CA ILE A 25 -12.62 5.38 0.37
C ILE A 25 -12.57 6.78 0.98
N LEU A 26 -11.38 7.29 1.31
CA LEU A 26 -11.20 8.62 1.90
C LEU A 26 -11.66 9.72 0.94
N VAL A 27 -11.26 9.65 -0.33
CA VAL A 27 -11.64 10.65 -1.34
C VAL A 27 -13.13 10.56 -1.66
N SER A 28 -13.67 9.35 -1.81
CA SER A 28 -15.12 9.17 -2.07
C SER A 28 -15.96 9.65 -0.88
N GLY A 29 -15.53 9.36 0.34
CA GLY A 29 -16.18 9.86 1.57
C GLY A 29 -16.11 11.38 1.66
N PHE A 30 -14.96 11.98 1.33
CA PHE A 30 -14.82 13.44 1.27
C PHE A 30 -15.76 14.06 0.22
N MET A 31 -15.88 13.45 -0.96
CA MET A 31 -16.81 13.93 -1.99
C MET A 31 -18.26 13.93 -1.52
N ILE A 32 -18.69 12.89 -0.80
CA ILE A 32 -20.05 12.82 -0.22
C ILE A 32 -20.26 13.94 0.80
N LEU A 33 -19.28 14.18 1.67
CA LEU A 33 -19.36 15.23 2.69
C LEU A 33 -19.34 16.65 2.12
N ALA A 34 -18.61 16.85 1.01
CA ALA A 34 -18.47 18.14 0.35
C ALA A 34 -19.51 18.39 -0.76
N ASP A 35 -20.49 17.50 -0.93
CA ASP A 35 -21.53 17.53 -1.97
C ASP A 35 -20.96 17.72 -3.39
N ILE A 36 -19.81 17.07 -3.66
CA ILE A 36 -19.14 17.15 -4.95
C ILE A 36 -19.74 16.09 -5.88
N PRO A 37 -20.34 16.48 -7.03
CA PRO A 37 -20.93 15.52 -7.94
C PRO A 37 -19.89 14.58 -8.54
N VAL A 38 -20.29 13.33 -8.76
CA VAL A 38 -19.47 12.36 -9.48
C VAL A 38 -19.48 12.72 -10.96
N THR A 39 -18.34 13.16 -11.47
CA THR A 39 -18.14 13.50 -12.89
C THR A 39 -17.21 12.50 -13.56
N LEU A 40 -17.18 12.50 -14.90
CA LEU A 40 -16.25 11.67 -15.66
C LEU A 40 -14.79 11.93 -15.25
N GLY A 41 -14.43 13.18 -14.97
CA GLY A 41 -13.10 13.53 -14.46
C GLY A 41 -12.77 12.81 -13.16
N ASN A 42 -13.65 12.86 -12.17
CA ASN A 42 -13.39 12.25 -10.87
C ASN A 42 -13.30 10.72 -10.95
N ILE A 43 -14.06 10.09 -11.85
CA ILE A 43 -13.96 8.65 -12.14
C ILE A 43 -12.60 8.31 -12.77
N LEU A 44 -12.13 9.12 -13.73
CA LEU A 44 -10.81 8.94 -14.35
C LEU A 44 -9.69 9.11 -13.32
N ASN A 45 -9.81 10.08 -12.40
CA ASN A 45 -8.88 10.24 -11.30
C ASN A 45 -8.81 8.99 -10.41
N ALA A 46 -9.96 8.43 -10.03
CA ALA A 46 -10.01 7.23 -9.20
C ALA A 46 -9.33 6.02 -9.88
N SER A 47 -9.49 5.86 -11.20
CA SER A 47 -8.81 4.84 -11.99
C SER A 47 -7.30 5.04 -12.03
N LEU A 48 -6.85 6.29 -12.24
CA LEU A 48 -5.42 6.63 -12.25
C LEU A 48 -4.77 6.37 -10.88
N ALA A 49 -5.43 6.81 -9.81
CA ALA A 49 -4.96 6.61 -8.45
C ALA A 49 -4.84 5.12 -8.09
N LEU A 50 -5.84 4.31 -8.47
CA LEU A 50 -5.78 2.87 -8.33
C LEU A 50 -4.57 2.26 -9.04
N GLY A 51 -4.27 2.70 -10.27
CA GLY A 51 -3.11 2.23 -11.01
C GLY A 51 -1.79 2.53 -10.30
N ILE A 52 -1.65 3.75 -9.78
CA ILE A 52 -0.44 4.21 -9.07
C ILE A 52 -0.26 3.43 -7.75
N CYS A 53 -1.30 3.37 -6.91
CA CYS A 53 -1.19 2.69 -5.60
C CYS A 53 -0.85 1.20 -5.79
N VAL A 54 -1.44 0.56 -6.81
CA VAL A 54 -1.16 -0.85 -7.11
C VAL A 54 0.28 -1.05 -7.57
N ASP A 55 0.82 -0.16 -8.40
CA ASP A 55 2.22 -0.21 -8.84
C ASP A 55 3.20 -0.06 -7.67
N ASP A 56 3.00 0.96 -6.84
CA ASP A 56 3.79 1.21 -5.63
C ASP A 56 3.74 -0.01 -4.68
N THR A 57 2.56 -0.60 -4.51
CA THR A 57 2.37 -1.80 -3.69
C THR A 57 3.08 -3.03 -4.28
N ILE A 58 3.04 -3.24 -5.61
CA ILE A 58 3.74 -4.36 -6.27
C ILE A 58 5.24 -4.24 -6.02
N HIS A 59 5.81 -3.06 -6.27
CA HIS A 59 7.24 -2.81 -6.08
C HIS A 59 7.65 -3.00 -4.61
N PHE A 60 6.81 -2.58 -3.67
CA PHE A 60 7.09 -2.72 -2.24
C PHE A 60 7.08 -4.18 -1.81
N LEU A 61 6.01 -4.89 -2.15
CA LEU A 61 5.81 -6.28 -1.74
C LEU A 61 6.78 -7.25 -2.41
N HIS A 62 7.14 -7.00 -3.67
CA HIS A 62 8.15 -7.79 -4.36
C HIS A 62 9.51 -7.69 -3.66
N TYR A 63 9.92 -6.48 -3.26
CA TYR A 63 11.17 -6.29 -2.52
C TYR A 63 11.10 -6.92 -1.13
N PHE A 64 9.96 -6.77 -0.44
CA PHE A 64 9.74 -7.39 0.87
C PHE A 64 9.82 -8.91 0.80
N GLN A 65 9.14 -9.55 -0.14
CA GLN A 65 9.18 -11.00 -0.31
C GLN A 65 10.60 -11.51 -0.56
N ARG A 66 11.37 -10.79 -1.40
CA ARG A 66 12.76 -11.15 -1.68
C ARG A 66 13.61 -11.09 -0.41
N ARG A 67 13.56 -10.00 0.34
CA ARG A 67 14.34 -9.84 1.59
C ARG A 67 13.88 -10.76 2.71
N HIS A 68 12.57 -11.02 2.80
CA HIS A 68 12.04 -11.95 3.78
C HIS A 68 12.51 -13.40 3.51
N ARG A 69 12.61 -13.81 2.23
CA ARG A 69 13.20 -15.11 1.85
C ARG A 69 14.71 -15.17 2.11
N GLU A 70 15.42 -14.07 1.98
CA GLU A 70 16.88 -14.01 2.20
C GLU A 70 17.26 -14.01 3.69
N HIS A 71 16.47 -13.35 4.55
CA HIS A 71 16.85 -13.13 5.96
C HIS A 71 15.94 -13.82 6.99
N GLY A 72 14.72 -14.23 6.64
CA GLY A 72 13.73 -14.78 7.57
C GLY A 72 13.21 -13.78 8.64
N ASP A 73 13.73 -12.56 8.65
CA ASP A 73 13.32 -11.50 9.57
C ASP A 73 12.37 -10.51 8.87
N VAL A 74 11.12 -10.49 9.33
CA VAL A 74 10.04 -9.62 8.82
C VAL A 74 10.38 -8.15 9.03
N GLU A 75 10.92 -7.78 10.19
CA GLU A 75 11.14 -6.37 10.54
C GLU A 75 12.34 -5.81 9.74
N LEU A 76 13.38 -6.63 9.56
CA LEU A 76 14.49 -6.30 8.68
C LEU A 76 14.03 -6.17 7.21
N ALA A 77 13.22 -7.11 6.72
CA ALA A 77 12.70 -7.07 5.35
C ALA A 77 11.82 -5.84 5.09
N ILE A 78 10.95 -5.46 6.04
CA ILE A 78 10.15 -4.23 5.95
C ILE A 78 11.07 -3.01 5.90
N ARG A 79 12.07 -2.94 6.79
CA ARG A 79 12.99 -1.80 6.85
C ARG A 79 13.78 -1.61 5.56
N GLU A 80 14.31 -2.69 4.98
CA GLU A 80 15.04 -2.63 3.71
C GLU A 80 14.14 -2.24 2.54
N SER A 81 12.92 -2.78 2.48
CA SER A 81 11.93 -2.39 1.48
C SER A 81 11.51 -0.93 1.59
N MET A 82 11.38 -0.39 2.81
CA MET A 82 11.12 1.03 3.04
C MET A 82 12.30 1.90 2.58
N LEU A 83 13.54 1.46 2.82
CA LEU A 83 14.74 2.20 2.39
C LEU A 83 14.94 2.21 0.87
N HIS A 84 14.54 1.14 0.19
CA HIS A 84 14.64 1.04 -1.27
C HIS A 84 13.38 1.58 -1.97
N THR A 85 12.26 0.88 -1.81
CA THR A 85 11.02 1.21 -2.51
C THR A 85 10.34 2.44 -1.93
N GLY A 86 10.41 2.66 -0.61
CA GLY A 86 9.82 3.86 0.00
C GLY A 86 10.42 5.16 -0.56
N ARG A 87 11.71 5.18 -0.91
CA ARG A 87 12.32 6.33 -1.60
C ARG A 87 11.75 6.54 -3.00
N ALA A 88 11.49 5.46 -3.75
CA ALA A 88 10.86 5.56 -5.06
C ALA A 88 9.44 6.13 -4.96
N ILE A 89 8.64 5.61 -4.03
CA ILE A 89 7.26 6.08 -3.75
C ILE A 89 7.25 7.57 -3.40
N VAL A 90 8.18 8.04 -2.56
CA VAL A 90 8.28 9.46 -2.22
C VAL A 90 8.61 10.32 -3.46
N ILE A 91 9.50 9.86 -4.33
CA ILE A 91 9.88 10.60 -5.54
C ILE A 91 8.70 10.65 -6.53
N THR A 92 8.06 9.53 -6.83
CA THR A 92 6.90 9.47 -7.73
C THR A 92 5.76 10.33 -7.20
N SER A 93 5.50 10.26 -5.90
CA SER A 93 4.48 11.07 -5.24
C SER A 93 4.80 12.56 -5.23
N ALA A 94 6.07 12.94 -5.06
CA ALA A 94 6.49 14.33 -5.17
C ALA A 94 6.28 14.87 -6.59
N VAL A 95 6.60 14.07 -7.62
CA VAL A 95 6.36 14.41 -9.02
C VAL A 95 4.86 14.57 -9.28
N LEU A 96 4.02 13.66 -8.79
CA LEU A 96 2.56 13.74 -8.89
C LEU A 96 2.01 14.96 -8.16
N GLY A 97 2.47 15.22 -6.92
CA GLY A 97 2.08 16.37 -6.13
C GLY A 97 2.41 17.69 -6.84
N ILE A 98 3.64 17.87 -7.32
CA ILE A 98 4.04 19.06 -8.09
C ILE A 98 3.19 19.19 -9.36
N SER A 99 2.94 18.08 -10.07
CA SER A 99 2.11 18.07 -11.27
C SER A 99 0.68 18.54 -10.97
N THR A 100 0.08 18.10 -9.86
CA THR A 100 -1.26 18.56 -9.45
C THR A 100 -1.29 20.04 -9.10
N VAL A 101 -0.24 20.57 -8.46
CA VAL A 101 -0.13 22.00 -8.15
C VAL A 101 -0.01 22.84 -9.41
N VAL A 102 0.87 22.43 -10.34
CA VAL A 102 1.02 23.12 -11.64
C VAL A 102 -0.30 23.11 -12.42
N PHE A 103 -1.01 21.98 -12.38
CA PHE A 103 -2.30 21.87 -13.06
C PHE A 103 -3.40 22.71 -12.38
N LEU A 104 -3.34 22.90 -11.06
CA LEU A 104 -4.26 23.78 -10.33
C LEU A 104 -4.07 25.26 -10.70
N LEU A 105 -2.84 25.65 -11.05
CA LEU A 105 -2.50 26.99 -11.56
C LEU A 105 -2.98 27.21 -13.00
N ALA A 106 -3.32 26.14 -13.74
CA ALA A 106 -3.90 26.28 -15.07
C ALA A 106 -5.32 26.88 -14.96
N THR A 107 -5.58 27.96 -15.69
CA THR A 107 -6.87 28.68 -15.73
C THR A 107 -7.94 27.92 -16.52
N LEU A 108 -8.14 26.64 -16.21
CA LEU A 108 -9.22 25.82 -16.78
C LEU A 108 -10.24 25.53 -15.68
N THR A 109 -11.24 26.41 -15.54
CA THR A 109 -12.29 26.34 -14.51
C THR A 109 -13.04 25.00 -14.51
N SER A 110 -13.18 24.34 -15.67
CA SER A 110 -13.83 23.02 -15.77
C SER A 110 -13.09 21.88 -15.08
N TYR A 111 -11.80 22.03 -14.78
CA TYR A 111 -10.98 20.95 -14.18
C TYR A 111 -10.57 21.21 -12.73
N GLN A 112 -10.93 22.35 -12.14
CA GLN A 112 -10.45 22.73 -10.79
C GLN A 112 -10.88 21.73 -9.71
N SER A 113 -12.14 21.30 -9.69
CA SER A 113 -12.62 20.29 -8.71
C SER A 113 -11.95 18.92 -8.91
N PHE A 114 -11.68 18.56 -10.17
CA PHE A 114 -10.97 17.32 -10.50
C PHE A 114 -9.54 17.32 -9.94
N THR A 115 -8.81 18.42 -10.16
CA THR A 115 -7.42 18.53 -9.73
C THR A 115 -7.29 18.64 -8.21
N TYR A 116 -8.23 19.32 -7.56
CA TYR A 116 -8.30 19.37 -6.11
C TYR A 116 -8.44 17.97 -5.51
N LEU A 117 -9.37 17.16 -6.04
CA LEU A 117 -9.55 15.78 -5.61
C LEU A 117 -8.33 14.92 -5.91
N MET A 118 -7.69 15.08 -7.08
CA MET A 118 -6.46 14.37 -7.43
C MET A 118 -5.33 14.64 -6.43
N SER A 119 -5.16 15.91 -6.02
CA SER A 119 -4.15 16.29 -5.02
C SER A 119 -4.41 15.61 -3.67
N LEU A 120 -5.68 15.57 -3.23
CA LEU A 120 -6.08 14.83 -2.03
C LEU A 120 -5.82 13.32 -2.17
N THR A 121 -6.14 12.74 -3.33
CA THR A 121 -5.91 11.32 -3.58
C THR A 121 -4.43 10.96 -3.48
N VAL A 122 -3.56 11.74 -4.10
CA VAL A 122 -2.11 11.52 -4.02
C VAL A 122 -1.63 11.62 -2.58
N CYS A 123 -2.09 12.62 -1.82
CA CYS A 123 -1.70 12.78 -0.42
C CYS A 123 -2.09 11.55 0.43
N PHE A 124 -3.32 11.06 0.28
CA PHE A 124 -3.76 9.86 1.00
C PHE A 124 -3.07 8.58 0.52
N ALA A 125 -2.73 8.47 -0.77
CA ALA A 125 -2.00 7.33 -1.31
C ALA A 125 -0.61 7.20 -0.67
N VAL A 126 0.15 8.30 -0.60
CA VAL A 126 1.48 8.29 0.04
C VAL A 126 1.40 7.81 1.50
N ILE A 127 0.39 8.30 2.23
CA ILE A 127 0.20 7.92 3.63
C ILE A 127 -0.16 6.45 3.73
N ALA A 128 -1.05 5.96 2.86
CA ALA A 128 -1.42 4.56 2.84
C ALA A 128 -0.21 3.65 2.53
N ASP A 129 0.61 4.01 1.55
CA ASP A 129 1.73 3.17 1.12
C ASP A 129 2.91 3.21 2.10
N LEU A 130 3.22 4.37 2.71
CA LEU A 130 4.35 4.49 3.63
C LEU A 130 4.03 4.13 5.07
N VAL A 131 2.76 4.17 5.47
CA VAL A 131 2.35 3.91 6.87
C VAL A 131 1.53 2.63 6.96
N ILE A 132 0.47 2.49 6.16
CA ILE A 132 -0.49 1.40 6.30
C ILE A 132 0.10 0.10 5.74
N ALA A 133 0.75 0.13 4.58
CA ALA A 133 1.35 -1.07 3.99
C ALA A 133 2.39 -1.77 4.90
N PRO A 134 3.41 -1.09 5.46
CA PRO A 134 4.35 -1.74 6.38
C PRO A 134 3.70 -2.16 7.71
N ALA A 135 2.72 -1.40 8.21
CA ALA A 135 2.00 -1.76 9.42
C ALA A 135 1.22 -3.08 9.28
N ILE A 136 0.50 -3.26 8.16
CA ILE A 136 -0.26 -4.48 7.91
C ILE A 136 0.68 -5.67 7.70
N LEU A 137 1.78 -5.49 6.97
CA LEU A 137 2.77 -6.56 6.81
C LEU A 137 3.36 -7.00 8.15
N ARG A 138 3.65 -6.04 9.04
CA ARG A 138 4.15 -6.36 10.38
C ARG A 138 3.14 -7.18 11.16
N ILE A 139 1.84 -6.87 11.07
CA ILE A 139 0.81 -7.61 11.81
C ILE A 139 0.65 -9.03 11.23
N VAL A 140 0.51 -9.15 9.91
CA VAL A 140 0.22 -10.43 9.25
C VAL A 140 1.39 -11.41 9.33
N PHE A 141 2.62 -10.95 9.18
CA PHE A 141 3.80 -11.81 9.17
C PHE A 141 4.41 -12.04 10.57
N ARG A 142 4.01 -11.27 11.57
CA ARG A 142 4.41 -11.49 12.97
C ARG A 142 3.70 -12.72 13.57
N ASP A 143 2.47 -13.00 13.15
CA ASP A 143 1.74 -14.20 13.63
C ASP A 143 2.37 -15.49 13.14
N THR A 144 2.90 -15.56 11.91
CA THR A 144 3.53 -16.78 11.39
C THR A 144 4.74 -17.22 12.21
N LYS A 145 5.54 -16.26 12.71
CA LYS A 145 6.72 -16.55 13.55
C LYS A 145 6.32 -17.05 14.94
N ASN A 146 5.18 -16.59 15.46
CA ASN A 146 4.63 -17.09 16.71
C ASN A 146 4.11 -18.52 16.54
N GLU A 147 3.44 -18.85 15.44
CA GLU A 147 2.93 -20.21 15.18
C GLU A 147 4.06 -21.26 15.04
N GLU A 148 5.15 -20.94 14.31
CA GLU A 148 6.31 -21.83 14.20
C GLU A 148 7.05 -22.01 15.54
N PHE A 149 7.19 -20.93 16.31
CA PHE A 149 7.83 -20.98 17.64
C PHE A 149 6.96 -21.71 18.67
N GLN A 150 5.63 -21.58 18.59
CA GLN A 150 4.69 -22.34 19.41
C GLN A 150 4.74 -23.83 19.06
N ALA A 151 4.75 -24.17 17.75
CA ALA A 151 4.83 -25.55 17.30
C ALA A 151 6.15 -26.24 17.68
N GLU A 152 7.27 -25.51 17.66
CA GLU A 152 8.58 -26.02 18.09
C GLU A 152 8.67 -26.17 19.62
N SER A 153 8.10 -25.22 20.38
CA SER A 153 7.95 -25.31 21.83
C SER A 153 7.07 -26.51 22.25
N ASP A 154 5.93 -26.71 21.57
CA ASP A 154 5.00 -27.80 21.85
C ASP A 154 5.61 -29.17 21.50
N ALA A 155 6.31 -29.29 20.35
CA ALA A 155 7.02 -30.51 19.98
C ALA A 155 8.13 -30.90 20.97
N MET A 156 8.84 -29.90 21.52
CA MET A 156 9.91 -30.09 22.50
C MET A 156 9.37 -30.45 23.90
N SER A 157 8.16 -29.99 24.23
CA SER A 157 7.46 -30.39 25.47
C SER A 157 6.99 -31.85 25.42
N ILE A 158 6.47 -32.29 24.28
CA ILE A 158 6.05 -33.68 24.05
C ILE A 158 7.27 -34.61 24.13
N GLN A 159 8.41 -34.26 23.54
CA GLN A 159 9.63 -35.08 23.64
C GLN A 159 10.18 -35.23 25.07
N ARG A 160 9.91 -34.28 25.97
CA ARG A 160 10.32 -34.37 27.38
C ARG A 160 9.37 -35.21 28.24
N GLU A 161 8.14 -35.42 27.80
CA GLU A 161 7.14 -36.23 28.52
C GLU A 161 7.32 -37.74 28.25
N PHE A 162 7.98 -38.10 27.15
CA PHE A 162 8.24 -39.49 26.73
C PHE A 162 9.70 -39.95 26.89
N ALA A 163 10.55 -39.17 27.56
CA ALA A 163 11.96 -39.49 27.85
C ALA A 163 12.17 -39.69 29.35
#